data_AF-A0A844ZBP9-F1
#
_entry.id   AF-A0A844ZBP9-F1
#
_cell.length_a   1.000
_cell.length_b   1.000
_cell.length_c   1.000
_cell.angle_alpha   90.00
_cell.angle_beta   90.00
_cell.angle_gamma   90.00
#
_symmetry.space_group_name_H-M   'P 1'
#
loop_
_entity.id
_entity.type
_entity.pdbx_description
1 polymer ?
#
loop_
_entity_poly.entity_id
_entity_poly.type
_entity_poly.pdbx_seq_one_letter_code
_entity_poly.pdbx_strand_id
1 'polypeptide(L)' 'MQEQEVKQQLYMVMGGRVTDPRDITFQDPESIHVAGIFSDYDRAEESWRSNAQRTVDDAEMKYVIVHLHKLLDPAG' A
#
# COMPACT_ATOMS: atom_id res chain seq x y z
N MET A 1 12.88 -6.59 -32.43
CA MET A 1 12.85 -6.96 -31.01
C MET A 1 12.01 -5.90 -30.34
N GLN A 2 10.82 -6.24 -29.86
CA GLN A 2 10.05 -5.28 -29.06
C GLN A 2 10.77 -5.19 -27.72
N GLU A 3 11.39 -4.05 -27.47
CA GLU A 3 11.97 -3.71 -26.19
C GLU A 3 10.79 -3.60 -25.22
N GLN A 4 10.49 -4.70 -24.51
CA GLN A 4 9.58 -4.63 -23.37
C GLN A 4 10.31 -3.77 -22.35
N GLU A 5 10.01 -2.47 -22.32
CA GLU A 5 10.38 -1.62 -21.19
C GLU A 5 9.91 -2.32 -19.93
N VAL A 6 10.84 -2.90 -19.18
CA VAL A 6 10.57 -3.51 -17.89
C VAL A 6 10.22 -2.35 -16.96
N LYS A 7 8.94 -1.95 -16.96
CA LYS A 7 8.43 -0.95 -16.02
C LYS A 7 8.71 -1.48 -14.62
N GLN A 8 9.57 -0.76 -13.90
CA GLN A 8 9.89 -1.07 -12.51
C GLN A 8 8.59 -1.18 -11.72
N GLN A 9 8.34 -2.38 -11.21
CA GLN A 9 7.18 -2.62 -10.36
C GLN A 9 7.49 -2.01 -8.99
N LEU A 10 6.70 -1.02 -8.61
CA LEU A 10 6.80 -0.37 -7.31
C LEU A 10 5.51 -0.59 -6.53
N TYR A 11 5.67 -1.09 -5.32
CA TYR A 11 4.61 -1.38 -4.36
C TYR A 11 4.86 -0.59 -3.09
N MET A 12 3.88 0.15 -2.60
CA MET A 12 3.98 0.90 -1.35
C MET A 12 2.99 0.32 -0.35
N VAL A 13 3.47 0.02 0.86
CA VAL A 13 2.62 -0.42 1.97
C VAL A 13 2.41 0.76 2.89
N MET A 14 1.15 1.11 3.10
CA MET A 14 0.74 2.22 3.96
C MET A 14 -0.49 1.82 4.77
N GLY A 15 -0.67 2.42 5.92
CA GLY A 15 -1.85 2.20 6.75
C GLY A 15 -2.13 3.34 7.71
N GLY A 16 -3.36 3.41 8.17
CA GLY A 16 -3.83 4.46 9.05
C GLY A 16 -5.23 4.16 9.56
N ARG A 17 -5.75 5.03 10.43
CA ARG A 17 -7.12 4.92 10.92
C ARG A 17 -8.11 5.25 9.79
N VAL A 18 -9.13 4.42 9.59
CA VAL A 18 -10.22 4.66 8.64
C VAL A 18 -11.51 5.02 9.35
N THR A 19 -12.31 5.86 8.72
CA THR A 19 -13.63 6.30 9.24
C THR A 19 -14.63 5.15 9.29
N ASP A 20 -14.56 4.23 8.33
CA ASP A 20 -15.34 3.01 8.26
C ASP A 20 -14.39 1.84 7.91
N PRO A 21 -14.39 0.73 8.65
CA PRO A 21 -13.57 -0.45 8.35
C PRO A 21 -13.84 -1.04 6.94
N ARG A 22 -15.01 -0.77 6.36
CA ARG A 22 -15.41 -1.24 5.02
C ARG A 22 -14.88 -0.35 3.91
N ASP A 23 -14.55 0.90 4.20
CA ASP A 23 -14.04 1.86 3.22
C ASP A 23 -12.52 2.05 3.36
N ILE A 24 -11.91 2.78 2.42
CA ILE A 24 -10.51 3.22 2.45
C ILE A 24 -10.50 4.75 2.53
N THR A 25 -11.30 5.29 3.46
CA THR A 25 -11.33 6.71 3.78
C THR A 25 -10.62 6.93 5.10
N PHE A 26 -9.36 7.36 5.04
CA PHE A 26 -8.53 7.63 6.21
C PHE A 26 -9.06 8.82 7.00
N GLN A 27 -9.18 8.68 8.32
CA GLN A 27 -9.63 9.74 9.22
C GLN A 27 -8.62 10.89 9.27
N ASP A 28 -7.34 10.54 9.28
CA ASP A 28 -6.22 11.47 9.34
C ASP A 28 -5.16 11.08 8.28
N PRO A 29 -5.17 11.76 7.13
CA PRO A 29 -4.18 11.55 6.07
C PRO A 29 -2.74 11.90 6.49
N GLU A 30 -2.55 12.83 7.42
CA GLU A 30 -1.21 13.25 7.86
C GLU A 30 -0.57 12.23 8.82
N SER A 31 -1.41 11.48 9.55
CA SER A 31 -0.97 10.40 10.44
C SER A 31 -0.83 9.04 9.74
N ILE A 32 -0.86 8.98 8.41
CA ILE A 32 -0.66 7.73 7.68
C ILE A 32 0.75 7.19 7.95
N HIS A 33 0.80 5.95 8.39
CA HIS A 33 2.04 5.20 8.55
C HIS A 33 2.43 4.54 7.23
N VAL A 34 3.61 4.91 6.71
CA VAL A 34 4.22 4.25 5.55
C VAL A 34 5.16 3.16 6.06
N ALA A 35 4.78 1.91 5.86
CA ALA A 35 5.57 0.75 6.29
C ALA A 35 6.79 0.52 5.37
N GLY A 36 6.70 0.91 4.10
CA GLY A 36 7.82 0.82 3.17
C GLY A 36 7.43 0.81 1.70
N ILE A 37 8.44 0.85 0.83
CA ILE A 37 8.33 0.73 -0.62
C ILE A 37 9.15 -0.48 -1.07
N PHE A 38 8.58 -1.30 -1.93
CA PHE A 38 9.12 -2.59 -2.36
C PHE A 38 9.10 -2.70 -3.89
N SER A 39 10.08 -3.44 -4.42
CA SER A 39 10.22 -3.72 -5.85
C SER A 39 9.43 -4.95 -6.32
N ASP A 40 8.89 -5.72 -5.37
CA ASP A 40 8.16 -6.96 -5.61
C ASP A 40 6.93 -7.04 -4.71
N TYR A 41 5.90 -7.76 -5.17
CA TYR A 41 4.62 -7.87 -4.47
C TYR A 41 4.76 -8.74 -3.21
N ASP A 42 5.55 -9.81 -3.25
CA ASP A 42 5.66 -10.77 -2.16
C ASP A 42 6.21 -10.11 -0.88
N ARG A 43 7.23 -9.26 -1.00
CA ARG A 43 7.80 -8.46 0.10
C ARG A 43 6.85 -7.39 0.59
N ALA A 44 6.08 -6.78 -0.32
CA ALA A 44 5.02 -5.84 0.07
C ALA A 44 3.91 -6.55 0.87
N GLU A 45 3.49 -7.74 0.44
CA GLU A 45 2.48 -8.55 1.12
C GLU A 45 2.97 -9.02 2.50
N GLU A 46 4.23 -9.44 2.61
CA GLU A 46 4.84 -9.81 3.89
C GLU A 46 4.82 -8.63 4.88
N SER A 47 5.25 -7.45 4.43
CA SER A 47 5.21 -6.24 5.25
C SER A 47 3.79 -5.82 5.61
N TRP A 48 2.86 -5.85 4.65
CA TRP A 48 1.44 -5.58 4.89
C TRP A 48 0.85 -6.52 5.93
N ARG A 49 1.06 -7.83 5.77
CA ARG A 49 0.57 -8.84 6.70
C ARG A 49 1.13 -8.64 8.11
N SER A 50 2.43 -8.37 8.23
CA SER A 50 3.08 -8.09 9.52
C SER A 50 2.48 -6.86 10.21
N ASN A 51 2.28 -5.76 9.47
CA ASN A 51 1.69 -4.53 10.01
C ASN A 51 0.20 -4.70 10.36
N ALA A 52 -0.57 -5.36 9.49
CA ALA A 52 -2.00 -5.61 9.72
C ALA A 52 -2.24 -6.54 10.92
N GLN A 53 -1.40 -7.57 11.10
CA GLN A 53 -1.47 -8.45 12.27
C GLN A 53 -1.16 -7.71 13.58
N ARG A 54 -0.21 -6.76 13.56
CA ARG A 54 0.14 -5.95 14.74
C ARG A 54 -0.97 -4.99 15.16
N THR A 55 -1.85 -4.60 14.25
CA THR A 55 -2.95 -3.66 14.52
C THR A 55 -4.31 -4.34 14.56
N VAL A 56 -4.37 -5.67 14.70
CA VAL A 56 -5.63 -6.43 14.70
C VAL A 56 -6.58 -6.01 15.83
N ASP A 57 -6.03 -5.55 16.95
CA ASP A 57 -6.81 -5.07 18.10
C ASP A 57 -7.37 -3.65 17.90
N ASP A 58 -6.83 -2.89 16.94
CA ASP A 58 -7.31 -1.56 16.59
C ASP A 58 -8.25 -1.67 15.38
N ALA A 59 -9.55 -1.75 15.67
CA ALA A 59 -10.60 -2.00 14.67
C ALA A 59 -10.69 -0.93 13.56
N GLU A 60 -10.10 0.25 13.80
CA GLU A 60 -10.07 1.34 12.84
C GLU A 60 -8.78 1.36 12.01
N MET A 61 -7.76 0.55 12.35
CA MET A 61 -6.49 0.53 11.62
C MET A 61 -6.56 -0.37 10.39
N LYS A 62 -6.28 0.21 9.22
CA LYS A 62 -6.27 -0.51 7.94
C LYS A 62 -4.97 -0.27 7.20
N TYR A 63 -4.34 -1.35 6.74
CA TYR A 63 -3.18 -1.31 5.85
C TYR A 63 -3.57 -1.73 4.44
N VAL A 64 -2.97 -1.08 3.45
CA VAL A 64 -3.19 -1.33 2.02
C VAL A 64 -1.87 -1.39 1.27
N ILE A 65 -1.87 -2.12 0.15
CA ILE A 65 -0.76 -2.18 -0.80
C ILE A 65 -1.14 -1.36 -2.03
N VAL A 66 -0.35 -0.35 -2.35
CA VAL A 66 -0.57 0.56 -3.48
C VAL A 66 0.42 0.25 -4.59
N HIS A 67 -0.10 0.07 -5.81
CA HIS A 67 0.68 -0.15 -7.02
C HIS A 67 1.16 1.19 -7.60
N LEU A 68 2.27 1.74 -7.11
CA LEU A 68 2.78 3.04 -7.55
C LEU A 68 3.10 3.08 -9.05
N HIS A 69 3.59 1.98 -9.61
CA HIS A 69 3.93 1.89 -11.02
C HIS A 69 2.72 2.06 -11.97
N LYS A 70 1.49 1.86 -11.49
CA LYS A 70 0.26 2.13 -12.27
C LYS A 70 -0.19 3.59 -12.18
N LEU A 71 0.26 4.31 -11.16
CA LEU A 71 -0.09 5.72 -10.91
C LEU A 71 0.93 6.68 -11.54
N LEU A 72 2.20 6.26 -11.65
CA LEU A 72 3.28 7.03 -12.27
C LEU A 72 3.15 7.13 -13.79
N ASP A 73 2.23 6.38 -14.40
CA ASP A 73 1.86 6.55 -15.79
C ASP A 73 0.52 7.30 -15.89
N PRO A 74 0.54 8.65 -15.96
CA PRO A 74 -0.67 9.45 -16.13
C PRO A 74 -1.24 9.36 -17.56
N ALA A 75 -0.55 8.70 -18.48
CA ALA A 75 -0.95 8.52 -19.87
C ALA A 75 -1.33 7.05 -20.13
N GLY A 76 -2.53 6.66 -19.69
CA GLY A 76 -3.23 5.53 -20.30
C GLY A 76 -3.59 5.81 -21.75
#